data_AF-A0A7Y5KI17-F1
#
_entry.id   AF-A0A7Y5KI17-F1
#
_cell.length_a   1.000
_cell.length_b   1.000
_cell.length_c   1.000
_cell.angle_alpha   90.00
_cell.angle_beta   90.00
_cell.angle_gamma   90.00
#
_symmetry.space_group_name_H-M   'P 1'
#
loop_
_entity.id
_entity.type
_entity.pdbx_description
1 polymer ?
#
loop_
_entity_poly.entity_id
_entity_poly.type
_entity_poly.pdbx_seq_one_letter_code
_entity_poly.pdbx_strand_id
1 'polypeptide(L)' 'MTVWADLVGQEPTIETLSRAVRDETAMTHAWLFTGPPGSGRSTAARAFAAALQCPQGGCGECRECRTALD' A
#
# COMPACT_ATOMS: atom_id res chain seq x y z
N MET A 1 12.01 -5.95 -4.56
CA MET A 1 11.13 -4.81 -4.92
C MET A 1 9.98 -4.83 -3.94
N THR A 2 9.62 -3.71 -3.32
CA THR A 2 8.50 -3.65 -2.37
C THR A 2 7.16 -3.58 -3.11
N VAL A 3 6.06 -3.75 -2.38
CA VAL A 3 4.70 -3.55 -2.93
C VAL A 3 4.44 -2.13 -3.46
N TRP A 4 5.33 -1.18 -3.14
CA TRP A 4 5.26 0.21 -3.57
C TRP A 4 5.90 0.48 -4.94
N ALA A 5 6.54 -0.52 -5.55
CA ALA A 5 7.33 -0.34 -6.78
C ALA A 5 6.52 0.23 -7.95
N ASP A 6 5.22 -0.08 -8.02
CA ASP A 6 4.33 0.37 -9.09
C ASP A 6 3.70 1.76 -8.84
N LEU A 7 3.99 2.39 -7.69
CA LEU A 7 3.49 3.72 -7.31
C LEU A 7 4.52 4.82 -7.64
N VAL A 8 4.80 4.95 -8.93
CA VAL A 8 5.80 5.89 -9.44
C VAL A 8 5.35 7.34 -9.21
N GLY A 9 6.21 8.15 -8.58
CA GLY A 9 5.98 9.59 -8.34
C GLY A 9 4.91 9.90 -7.29
N GLN A 10 4.62 8.97 -6.38
CA GLN A 10 3.64 9.12 -5.30
C GLN A 10 4.29 9.00 -3.91
N GLU A 11 5.50 9.54 -3.74
CA GLU A 11 6.29 9.42 -2.51
C GLU A 11 5.53 9.90 -1.25
N PRO A 12 4.81 11.04 -1.25
CA PRO A 12 4.05 11.48 -0.07
C PRO A 12 2.93 10.51 0.31
N THR A 13 2.32 9.87 -0.68
CA THR A 13 1.28 8.86 -0.48
C THR A 13 1.89 7.58 0.10
N ILE A 14 3.02 7.12 -0.46
CA ILE A 14 3.75 5.95 0.05
C ILE A 14 4.17 6.18 1.51
N GLU A 15 4.66 7.36 1.86
CA GLU A 15 5.04 7.70 3.23
C GLU A 15 3.84 7.62 4.18
N THR A 16 2.72 8.25 3.80
CA THR A 16 1.49 8.23 4.60
C THR A 16 0.99 6.82 4.86
N LEU A 17 0.94 5.98 3.81
CA LEU A 17 0.47 4.60 3.91
C LEU A 17 1.46 3.73 4.69
N SER A 18 2.76 3.91 4.47
CA SER A 18 3.81 3.18 5.20
C SER A 18 3.79 3.50 6.69
N ARG A 19 3.48 4.75 7.07
CA ARG A 19 3.29 5.13 8.47
C ARG A 19 2.11 4.40 9.08
N ALA A 20 0.96 4.38 8.40
CA ALA A 20 -0.21 3.66 8.87
C ALA A 20 0.06 2.14 9.06
N VAL A 21 0.86 1.53 8.17
CA VAL A 21 1.26 0.12 8.31
C VAL A 21 2.12 -0.13 9.56
N ARG A 22 2.99 0.81 9.95
CA ARG A 22 3.98 0.63 11.01
C ARG A 22 3.50 1.08 12.39
N ASP A 23 2.52 1.98 12.43
CA ASP A 23 2.05 2.64 13.66
C ASP A 23 0.53 2.50 13.76
N GLU A 24 0.09 1.69 14.73
CA GLU A 24 -1.33 1.43 14.99
C GLU A 24 -2.11 2.72 15.30
N THR A 25 -1.47 3.74 15.88
CA THR A 25 -2.13 5.02 16.19
C THR A 25 -2.38 5.88 14.95
N ALA A 26 -1.63 5.64 13.87
CA ALA A 26 -1.83 6.28 12.58
C ALA A 26 -2.86 5.56 11.70
N MET A 27 -3.31 4.36 12.10
CA MET A 27 -4.28 3.57 11.35
C MET A 27 -5.72 4.04 11.61
N THR A 28 -6.54 3.97 10.56
CA THR A 28 -7.99 4.19 10.64
C THR A 28 -8.75 2.99 10.09
N HIS A 29 -10.04 2.88 10.45
CA HIS A 29 -10.90 1.78 10.02
C HIS A 29 -11.26 1.81 8.52
N ALA A 30 -11.06 2.95 7.83
CA ALA A 30 -11.42 3.11 6.43
C ALA A 30 -10.52 4.15 5.74
N TRP A 31 -10.16 3.85 4.48
CA TRP A 31 -9.34 4.70 3.61
C TRP A 31 -10.05 4.92 2.28
N LEU A 32 -10.07 6.17 1.81
CA LEU A 32 -10.65 6.56 0.52
C LEU A 32 -9.54 7.01 -0.44
N PHE A 33 -9.34 6.26 -1.53
CA PHE A 33 -8.38 6.59 -2.57
C PHE A 33 -9.05 7.40 -3.68
N THR A 34 -8.60 8.62 -3.93
CA THR A 34 -9.17 9.55 -4.93
C THR A 34 -8.13 10.00 -5.95
N GLY A 35 -8.58 10.52 -7.10
CA GLY A 35 -7.70 10.94 -8.21
C GLY A 35 -8.30 10.72 -9.62
N PRO A 36 -7.73 11.33 -10.68
CA PRO A 36 -8.21 11.23 -12.06
C PRO A 36 -7.95 9.85 -12.67
N PRO A 37 -8.70 9.41 -13.70
CA PRO A 37 -8.46 8.13 -14.39
C PRO A 37 -6.98 7.92 -14.75
N GLY A 38 -6.44 6.73 -14.47
CA GLY A 38 -5.02 6.40 -14.71
C GLY A 38 -4.05 6.79 -13.58
N SER A 39 -4.49 7.50 -12.53
CA SER A 39 -3.59 7.94 -11.43
C SER A 39 -3.09 6.84 -10.48
N GLY A 40 -3.31 5.55 -10.78
CA GLY A 40 -2.84 4.45 -9.93
C GLY A 40 -3.64 4.20 -8.63
N ARG A 41 -4.87 4.72 -8.49
CA ARG A 41 -5.69 4.53 -7.26
C ARG A 41 -5.84 3.07 -6.83
N SER A 42 -6.19 2.19 -7.77
CA SER A 42 -6.37 0.77 -7.49
C SER A 42 -5.05 0.09 -7.12
N THR A 43 -3.96 0.48 -7.78
CA THR A 43 -2.60 0.04 -7.46
C THR A 43 -2.22 0.45 -6.04
N ALA A 44 -2.47 1.71 -5.66
CA ALA A 44 -2.24 2.22 -4.30
C ALA A 44 -3.00 1.41 -3.24
N ALA A 45 -4.29 1.17 -3.48
CA ALA A 45 -5.14 0.43 -2.56
C ALA A 45 -4.67 -1.03 -2.37
N ARG A 46 -4.33 -1.72 -3.47
CA ARG A 46 -3.83 -3.11 -3.42
C ARG A 46 -2.46 -3.20 -2.76
N ALA A 47 -1.54 -2.29 -3.09
CA ALA A 47 -0.23 -2.21 -2.46
C ALA A 47 -0.34 -1.98 -0.95
N PHE A 48 -1.25 -1.10 -0.52
CA PHE A 48 -1.51 -0.86 0.90
C PHE A 48 -2.10 -2.07 1.61
N ALA A 49 -3.09 -2.74 1.00
CA ALA A 49 -3.63 -3.99 1.53
C ALA A 49 -2.53 -5.07 1.67
N ALA A 50 -1.69 -5.22 0.65
CA ALA A 50 -0.56 -6.13 0.66
C ALA A 50 0.47 -5.77 1.74
N ALA A 51 0.73 -4.47 1.97
CA ALA A 51 1.63 -4.02 3.03
C ALA A 51 1.08 -4.32 4.43
N LEU A 52 -0.24 -4.19 4.64
CA LEU A 52 -0.89 -4.49 5.91
C LEU A 52 -0.89 -5.97 6.26
N GLN A 53 -1.04 -6.85 5.27
CA GLN A 53 -1.00 -8.30 5.48
C GLN A 53 0.43 -8.83 5.60
N CYS A 54 1.42 -8.08 5.11
CA CYS A 54 2.80 -8.51 5.08
C CYS A 54 3.46 -8.42 6.47
N PRO A 55 4.06 -9.51 6.98
CA PRO A 55 4.83 -9.47 8.24
C PRO A 55 6.03 -8.52 8.23
N GLN A 56 6.43 -8.03 7.05
CA GLN A 56 7.57 -7.13 6.84
C GLN A 56 7.14 -5.76 6.26
N GLY A 57 5.83 -5.46 6.28
CA GLY A 57 5.31 -4.17 5.84
C GLY A 57 5.40 -3.91 4.33
N GLY A 58 5.31 -4.97 3.51
CA GLY A 58 5.19 -4.87 2.05
C GLY A 58 6.43 -5.29 1.27
N CYS A 59 6.97 -6.49 1.56
CA CYS A 59 8.16 -7.01 0.88
C CYS A 59 7.95 -7.37 -0.61
N GLY A 60 6.70 -7.54 -1.06
CA GLY A 60 6.36 -7.81 -2.45
C GLY A 60 6.52 -9.28 -2.87
N GLU A 61 7.17 -10.12 -2.06
CA GLU A 61 7.49 -11.51 -2.42
C GLU A 61 6.94 -12.57 -1.45
N CYS A 62 6.36 -12.18 -0.31
CA CYS A 62 5.76 -13.18 0.59
C CYS A 62 4.39 -13.64 0.08
N ARG A 63 3.84 -14.70 0.67
CA ARG A 63 2.53 -15.26 0.30
C ARG A 63 1.43 -14.22 0.45
N GLU A 64 1.47 -13.45 1.52
CA GLU A 64 0.50 -12.42 1.89
C GLU A 64 0.50 -11.29 0.86
N CYS A 65 1.69 -10.82 0.45
CA CYS A 65 1.80 -9.81 -0.60
C CYS A 65 1.26 -10.31 -1.93
N ARG A 66 1.66 -11.51 -2.39
CA ARG A 66 1.16 -12.06 -3.66
C ARG A 66 -0.36 -12.23 -3.66
N THR A 67 -0.91 -12.80 -2.59
CA THR A 67 -2.36 -13.04 -2.46
C THR A 67 -3.17 -11.75 -2.51
N ALA A 68 -2.63 -10.64 -2.01
CA ALA A 68 -3.31 -9.34 -2.04
C ALA A 68 -3.13 -8.56 -3.37
N LEU A 69 -2.11 -8.92 -4.16
CA LEU A 69 -1.81 -8.26 -5.43
C LEU A 69 -2.49 -8.95 -6.62
N ASP A 70 -2.65 -10.27 -6.56
CA ASP A 70 -3.42 -11.08 -7.53
C ASP A 70 -4.92 -10.72 -7.51
#